data_AF-A0A372F0B0-F1
#
_entry.id   AF-A0A372F0B0-F1
#
_cell.length_a   1.000
_cell.length_b   1.000
_cell.length_c   1.000
_cell.angle_alpha   90.00
_cell.angle_beta   90.00
_cell.angle_gamma   90.00
#
_symmetry.space_group_name_H-M   'P 1'
#
loop_
_entity.id
_entity.type
_entity.pdbx_description
1 polymer ?
#
loop_
_entity_poly.entity_id
_entity_poly.type
_entity_poly.pdbx_seq_one_letter_code
_entity_poly.pdbx_strand_id
1 'polypeptide(L)'
;MFPVIGDYPINEITKENIRFLLERPLKRKSKIMANRLLSYLKQFFGYAEDEELIMQNPTHRLTKERVGGREPPRKRYLDEKELRLLAGLLPNAGLREEYQAILWLLLATGCRVNEVLRARWEHINLQKRLFYIPADHAKNNEAHEIYLSDFALRQLEVLKETRTTKWLVPNRTSDGPISRQALAKQITDRQEEPSDKNRASNPQALVLPKGR
;
A
#
# COMPACT_ATOMS: atom_id res chain seq x y z
N MET A 1 -17.07 -14.45 1.29
CA MET A 1 -18.40 -14.31 0.68
C MET A 1 -18.82 -15.67 0.12
N PHE A 2 -18.16 -16.15 -0.92
CA PHE A 2 -18.48 -17.43 -1.59
C PHE A 2 -18.58 -18.68 -0.71
N PRO A 3 -17.72 -18.94 0.30
CA PRO A 3 -17.80 -20.19 1.06
C PRO A 3 -19.00 -20.34 2.00
N VAL A 4 -19.91 -19.35 2.05
CA VAL A 4 -21.02 -19.31 3.02
C VAL A 4 -22.35 -19.02 2.34
N ILE A 5 -22.37 -18.12 1.35
CA ILE A 5 -23.58 -17.76 0.61
C ILE A 5 -23.47 -17.99 -0.90
N GLY A 6 -22.37 -18.59 -1.37
CA GLY A 6 -22.11 -18.74 -2.80
C GLY A 6 -23.05 -19.71 -3.50
N ASP A 7 -23.51 -20.73 -2.77
CA ASP A 7 -24.41 -21.77 -3.30
C ASP A 7 -25.89 -21.48 -3.01
N TYR A 8 -26.20 -20.34 -2.38
CA TYR A 8 -27.57 -19.96 -2.05
C TYR A 8 -28.19 -19.20 -3.23
N PRO A 9 -29.44 -19.52 -3.61
CA PRO A 9 -30.24 -18.63 -4.43
C PRO A 9 -30.28 -17.23 -3.82
N ILE A 10 -30.10 -16.18 -4.64
CA ILE A 10 -29.94 -14.81 -4.15
C ILE A 10 -31.15 -14.31 -3.33
N ASN A 11 -32.35 -14.79 -3.69
CA ASN A 11 -33.62 -14.53 -3.02
C ASN A 11 -33.77 -15.24 -1.66
N GLU A 12 -32.96 -16.26 -1.37
CA GLU A 12 -32.96 -16.97 -0.10
C GLU A 12 -31.95 -16.40 0.91
N ILE A 13 -31.10 -15.47 0.47
CA ILE A 13 -30.07 -14.89 1.34
C ILE A 13 -30.72 -13.91 2.33
N THR A 14 -30.70 -14.29 3.60
CA THR A 14 -31.25 -13.46 4.68
C THR A 14 -30.20 -12.56 5.31
N LYS A 15 -30.69 -11.58 6.08
CA LYS A 15 -29.85 -10.75 6.96
C LYS A 15 -29.01 -11.59 7.93
N GLU A 16 -29.49 -12.74 8.36
CA GLU A 16 -28.76 -13.61 9.29
C GLU A 16 -27.54 -14.25 8.63
N ASN A 17 -27.66 -14.69 7.38
CA ASN A 17 -26.52 -15.16 6.60
C ASN A 17 -25.44 -14.07 6.46
N ILE A 18 -25.87 -12.82 6.25
CA ILE A 18 -24.97 -11.66 6.19
C ILE A 18 -24.27 -11.41 7.53
N ARG A 19 -25.00 -11.49 8.66
CA ARG A 19 -24.39 -11.34 9.98
C ARG A 19 -23.34 -12.41 10.22
N PHE A 20 -23.66 -13.67 9.95
CA PHE A 20 -22.75 -14.79 10.11
C PHE A 20 -21.45 -14.62 9.29
N LEU A 21 -21.57 -14.11 8.06
CA LEU A 21 -20.41 -13.73 7.23
C LEU A 21 -19.51 -12.68 7.88
N LEU A 22 -20.12 -11.67 8.51
CA LEU A 22 -19.43 -10.57 9.17
C LEU A 22 -18.83 -10.99 10.52
N GLU A 23 -19.34 -12.04 11.17
CA GLU A 23 -18.77 -12.53 12.42
C GLU A 23 -17.33 -13.00 12.27
N ARG A 24 -16.98 -13.64 11.15
CA ARG A 24 -15.63 -14.20 10.95
C ARG A 24 -14.53 -13.12 11.06
N PRO A 25 -14.57 -12.00 10.33
CA PRO A 25 -13.58 -10.93 10.53
C PRO A 25 -13.68 -10.27 11.91
N LEU A 26 -14.88 -10.16 12.50
CA LEU A 26 -15.06 -9.58 13.84
C LEU A 26 -14.44 -10.44 14.96
N LYS A 27 -14.63 -11.76 14.92
CA LYS A 27 -14.00 -12.73 15.84
C LYS A 27 -12.47 -12.68 15.73
N ARG A 28 -11.94 -12.39 14.54
CA ARG A 28 -10.51 -12.15 14.29
C ARG A 28 -10.04 -10.72 14.63
N LYS A 29 -10.88 -9.91 15.28
CA LYS A 29 -10.63 -8.48 15.62
C LYS A 29 -10.33 -7.59 14.40
N SER A 30 -10.72 -7.99 13.20
CA SER A 30 -10.49 -7.27 11.95
C SER A 30 -11.69 -6.41 11.57
N LYS A 31 -11.92 -5.34 12.35
CA LYS A 31 -13.07 -4.41 12.20
C LYS A 31 -13.14 -3.77 10.82
N ILE A 32 -12.00 -3.32 10.28
CA ILE A 32 -11.90 -2.73 8.93
C ILE A 32 -12.32 -3.75 7.87
N MET A 33 -11.85 -4.99 7.97
CA MET A 33 -12.23 -6.04 7.02
C MET A 33 -13.74 -6.31 7.07
N ALA A 34 -14.34 -6.33 8.27
CA ALA A 34 -15.79 -6.48 8.43
C ALA A 34 -16.55 -5.33 7.73
N ASN A 35 -16.11 -4.08 7.94
CA ASN A 35 -16.71 -2.92 7.27
C ASN A 35 -16.55 -2.95 5.74
N ARG A 36 -15.41 -3.41 5.23
CA ARG A 36 -15.19 -3.58 3.78
C ARG A 36 -16.07 -4.66 3.20
N LEU A 37 -16.19 -5.80 3.88
CA LEU A 37 -17.08 -6.88 3.49
C LEU A 37 -18.54 -6.39 3.46
N LEU A 38 -18.97 -5.63 4.47
CA LEU A 38 -20.31 -5.01 4.46
C LEU A 38 -20.49 -4.05 3.28
N SER A 39 -19.50 -3.21 2.96
CA SER A 39 -19.55 -2.33 1.79
C SER A 39 -19.76 -3.10 0.49
N TYR A 40 -19.05 -4.23 0.30
CA TYR A 40 -19.22 -5.05 -0.90
C TYR A 40 -20.58 -5.73 -0.96
N LEU A 41 -21.05 -6.27 0.17
CA LEU A 41 -22.38 -6.88 0.24
C LEU A 41 -23.47 -5.86 -0.05
N LYS A 42 -23.37 -4.64 0.50
CA LYS A 42 -24.30 -3.55 0.20
C LYS A 42 -24.33 -3.18 -1.28
N GLN A 43 -23.16 -3.10 -1.91
CA GLN A 43 -23.07 -2.80 -3.34
C GLN A 43 -23.68 -3.92 -4.18
N PHE A 44 -23.38 -5.17 -3.86
CA PHE A 44 -23.90 -6.34 -4.57
C PHE A 44 -25.43 -6.46 -4.45
N PHE A 45 -25.96 -6.42 -3.23
CA PHE A 45 -27.42 -6.52 -3.02
C PHE A 45 -28.17 -5.24 -3.41
N GLY A 46 -27.50 -4.09 -3.43
CA GLY A 46 -28.06 -2.86 -4.02
C GLY A 46 -28.28 -3.04 -5.52
N TYR A 47 -27.25 -3.49 -6.24
CA TYR A 47 -27.38 -3.81 -7.66
C TYR A 47 -28.46 -4.86 -7.94
N ALA A 48 -28.52 -5.95 -7.14
CA ALA A 48 -29.54 -6.98 -7.31
C ALA A 48 -30.97 -6.49 -7.07
N GLU A 49 -31.15 -5.51 -6.17
CA GLU A 49 -32.44 -4.86 -5.93
C GLU A 49 -32.80 -3.91 -7.08
N ASP A 50 -31.84 -3.14 -7.60
CA ASP A 50 -32.02 -2.24 -8.75
C ASP A 50 -32.41 -3.01 -10.04
N GLU A 51 -31.86 -4.20 -10.22
CA GLU A 51 -32.17 -5.10 -11.35
C GLU A 51 -33.38 -6.03 -11.09
N GLU A 52 -34.14 -5.79 -10.01
CA GLU A 52 -35.34 -6.56 -9.64
C GLU A 52 -35.10 -8.08 -9.43
N LEU A 53 -33.84 -8.51 -9.22
CA LEU A 53 -33.48 -9.90 -8.95
C LEU A 53 -33.87 -10.35 -7.54
N ILE A 54 -34.06 -9.39 -6.64
CA ILE A 54 -34.58 -9.59 -5.29
C ILE A 54 -35.62 -8.53 -4.96
N MET A 55 -36.62 -8.92 -4.16
CA MET A 55 -37.66 -8.00 -3.70
C MET A 55 -37.23 -7.13 -2.52
N GLN A 56 -36.20 -7.56 -1.77
CA GLN A 56 -35.75 -6.86 -0.57
C GLN A 56 -34.26 -7.07 -0.34
N ASN A 57 -33.51 -5.98 -0.24
CA ASN A 57 -32.10 -6.02 0.08
C ASN A 57 -31.82 -6.42 1.55
N PRO A 58 -31.16 -7.57 1.81
CA PRO A 58 -30.91 -8.06 3.18
C PRO A 58 -29.90 -7.19 3.97
N THR A 59 -29.23 -6.25 3.30
CA THR A 59 -28.19 -5.39 3.88
C THR A 59 -28.70 -3.99 4.27
N HIS A 60 -29.93 -3.63 3.90
CA HIS A 60 -30.44 -2.24 3.98
C HIS A 60 -30.32 -1.65 5.40
N ARG A 61 -30.65 -2.43 6.44
CA ARG A 61 -30.61 -1.99 7.86
C ARG A 61 -29.26 -2.19 8.57
N LEU A 62 -28.24 -2.69 7.87
CA LEU A 62 -26.89 -2.88 8.43
C LEU A 62 -26.08 -1.61 8.26
N THR A 63 -25.36 -1.20 9.29
CA THR A 63 -24.48 -0.02 9.23
C THR A 63 -23.09 -0.38 9.72
N LYS A 64 -22.08 0.40 9.34
CA LYS A 64 -20.71 0.14 9.79
C LYS A 64 -20.60 0.26 11.31
N GLU A 65 -21.34 1.20 11.91
CA GLU A 65 -21.42 1.41 13.37
C GLU A 65 -21.86 0.13 14.10
N ARG A 66 -22.82 -0.61 13.53
CA ARG A 66 -23.35 -1.86 14.11
C ARG A 66 -22.48 -3.09 13.82
N VAL A 67 -21.49 -2.99 12.95
CA VAL A 67 -20.65 -4.11 12.50
C VAL A 67 -19.22 -3.93 12.99
N GLY A 68 -18.41 -3.13 12.29
CA GLY A 68 -17.00 -2.90 12.64
C GLY A 68 -16.78 -1.67 13.51
N GLY A 69 -17.79 -0.81 13.67
CA GLY A 69 -17.65 0.48 14.35
C GLY A 69 -16.87 1.50 13.52
N ARG A 70 -16.54 2.64 14.17
CA ARG A 70 -15.70 3.69 13.58
C ARG A 70 -14.29 3.19 13.31
N GLU A 71 -13.75 3.54 12.14
CA GLU A 71 -12.36 3.30 11.77
C GLU A 71 -11.54 4.54 12.13
N PRO A 72 -10.74 4.52 13.21
CA PRO A 72 -9.94 5.68 13.57
C PRO A 72 -8.88 5.94 12.49
N PRO A 73 -8.59 7.22 12.17
CA PRO A 73 -7.51 7.55 11.26
C PRO A 73 -6.17 7.05 11.82
N ARG A 74 -5.25 6.68 10.92
CA ARG A 74 -3.88 6.31 11.31
C ARG A 74 -3.19 7.53 11.92
N LYS A 75 -2.65 7.38 13.14
CA LYS A 75 -1.93 8.45 13.87
C LYS A 75 -0.41 8.36 13.75
N ARG A 76 0.12 7.28 13.17
CA ARG A 76 1.56 7.04 13.05
C ARG A 76 2.14 7.78 11.85
N TYR A 77 3.15 8.61 12.10
CA TYR A 77 3.99 9.28 11.12
C TYR A 77 5.41 9.41 11.69
N LEU A 78 6.42 9.46 10.83
CA LEU A 78 7.81 9.70 11.25
C LEU A 78 7.95 11.16 11.70
N ASP A 79 8.38 11.36 12.94
CA ASP A 79 8.75 12.70 13.39
C ASP A 79 10.18 13.05 12.98
N GLU A 80 10.58 14.31 13.21
CA GLU A 80 11.91 14.78 12.84
C GLU A 80 13.04 13.96 13.49
N LYS A 81 12.86 13.51 14.74
CA LYS A 81 13.87 12.71 15.45
C LYS A 81 14.01 11.34 14.80
N GLU A 82 12.90 10.70 14.45
CA GLU A 82 12.90 9.42 13.73
C GLU A 82 13.46 9.55 12.31
N LEU A 83 13.22 10.68 11.61
CA LEU A 83 13.81 10.93 10.30
C LEU A 83 15.34 11.07 10.38
N ARG A 84 15.86 11.79 11.38
CA ARG A 84 17.31 11.90 11.63
C ARG A 84 17.91 10.54 12.00
N LEU A 85 17.22 9.76 12.83
CA LEU A 85 17.63 8.41 13.18
C LEU A 85 17.66 7.50 11.95
N LEU A 86 16.60 7.52 11.13
CA LEU A 86 16.54 6.78 9.87
C LEU A 86 17.71 7.12 8.95
N ALA A 87 18.11 8.40 8.88
CA ALA A 87 19.27 8.84 8.10
C ALA A 87 20.59 8.21 8.56
N GLY A 88 20.79 8.01 9.87
CA GLY A 88 21.97 7.33 10.40
C GLY A 88 21.91 5.79 10.27
N LEU A 89 20.72 5.22 10.33
CA LEU A 89 20.51 3.76 10.26
C LEU A 89 20.58 3.21 8.83
N LEU A 90 19.99 3.92 7.86
CA LEU A 90 19.76 3.40 6.51
C LEU A 90 21.05 2.96 5.77
N PRO A 91 22.18 3.71 5.83
CA PRO A 91 23.42 3.29 5.18
C PRO A 91 23.96 1.96 5.72
N ASN A 92 23.74 1.69 7.01
CA ASN A 92 24.23 0.50 7.72
C ASN A 92 23.22 -0.65 7.73
N ALA A 93 22.06 -0.47 7.10
CA ALA A 93 20.97 -1.44 7.13
C ALA A 93 21.17 -2.61 6.15
N GLY A 94 22.21 -2.59 5.33
CA GLY A 94 22.46 -3.61 4.31
C GLY A 94 21.35 -3.65 3.24
N LEU A 95 20.63 -2.54 3.03
CA LEU A 95 19.76 -2.37 1.86
C LEU A 95 20.63 -2.02 0.66
N ARG A 96 20.22 -2.49 -0.53
CA ARG A 96 20.75 -1.98 -1.79
C ARG A 96 20.58 -0.46 -1.85
N GLU A 97 21.60 0.24 -2.35
CA GLU A 97 21.60 1.70 -2.45
C GLU A 97 20.38 2.24 -3.21
N GLU A 98 19.97 1.54 -4.28
CA GLU A 98 18.74 1.84 -5.02
C GLU A 98 17.50 1.94 -4.12
N TYR A 99 17.37 1.03 -3.15
CA TYR A 99 16.22 1.02 -2.25
C TYR A 99 16.31 2.13 -1.20
N GLN A 100 17.52 2.46 -0.77
CA GLN A 100 17.76 3.60 0.11
C GLN A 100 17.39 4.91 -0.60
N ALA A 101 17.86 5.09 -1.83
CA ALA A 101 17.57 6.25 -2.66
C ALA A 101 16.08 6.40 -2.95
N ILE A 102 15.36 5.31 -3.22
CA ILE A 102 13.89 5.35 -3.38
C ILE A 102 13.19 5.82 -2.11
N LEU A 103 13.63 5.39 -0.92
CA LEU A 103 13.00 5.81 0.33
C LEU A 103 13.15 7.31 0.55
N TRP A 104 14.34 7.83 0.29
CA TRP A 104 14.59 9.28 0.35
C TRP A 104 13.83 10.04 -0.74
N LEU A 105 13.73 9.50 -1.95
CA LEU A 105 12.96 10.10 -3.03
C LEU A 105 11.47 10.17 -2.68
N LEU A 106 10.90 9.13 -2.06
CA LEU A 106 9.52 9.13 -1.57
C LEU A 106 9.30 10.19 -0.49
N LEU A 107 10.23 10.32 0.47
CA LEU A 107 10.15 11.34 1.52
C LEU A 107 10.31 12.76 0.96
N ALA A 108 11.16 12.94 -0.05
CA ALA A 108 11.42 14.23 -0.67
C ALA A 108 10.28 14.75 -1.55
N THR A 109 9.56 13.83 -2.20
CA THR A 109 8.53 14.17 -3.20
C THR A 109 7.10 14.03 -2.66
N GLY A 110 6.89 13.27 -1.59
CA GLY A 110 5.55 12.96 -1.07
C GLY A 110 4.69 12.12 -2.03
N CYS A 111 5.26 11.62 -3.12
CA CYS A 111 4.55 10.84 -4.13
C CYS A 111 4.07 9.50 -3.57
N ARG A 112 3.02 8.93 -4.17
CA ARG A 112 2.61 7.58 -3.78
C ARG A 112 3.68 6.59 -4.18
N VAL A 113 3.88 5.60 -3.33
CA VAL A 113 4.89 4.55 -3.56
C VAL A 113 4.80 3.93 -4.96
N ASN A 114 3.59 3.63 -5.44
CA ASN A 114 3.43 3.02 -6.76
C ASN A 114 3.74 3.98 -7.92
N GLU A 115 3.57 5.29 -7.76
CA GLU A 115 3.91 6.28 -8.78
C GLU A 115 5.44 6.31 -8.98
N VAL A 116 6.20 6.32 -7.88
CA VAL A 116 7.67 6.26 -7.90
C VAL A 116 8.17 4.90 -8.38
N LEU A 117 7.62 3.79 -7.89
CA LEU A 117 8.09 2.45 -8.28
C LEU A 117 7.86 2.15 -9.76
N ARG A 118 6.76 2.65 -10.35
CA ARG A 118 6.47 2.50 -11.78
C ARG A 118 7.15 3.58 -12.63
N ALA A 119 7.91 4.48 -12.03
CA ALA A 119 8.58 5.54 -12.78
C ALA A 119 9.65 4.97 -13.72
N ARG A 120 9.76 5.59 -14.88
CA ARG A 120 10.79 5.32 -15.88
C ARG A 120 11.68 6.54 -16.01
N TRP A 121 12.89 6.34 -16.51
CA TRP A 121 13.82 7.44 -16.75
C TRP A 121 13.28 8.48 -17.74
N GLU A 122 12.42 8.07 -18.68
CA GLU A 122 11.74 8.98 -19.62
C GLU A 122 10.77 9.96 -18.92
N HIS A 123 10.33 9.64 -17.70
CA HIS A 123 9.48 10.50 -16.88
C HIS A 123 10.26 11.55 -16.10
N ILE A 124 11.60 11.44 -16.05
CA ILE A 124 12.46 12.33 -15.28
C ILE A 124 13.19 13.28 -16.23
N ASN A 125 12.89 14.57 -16.11
CA ASN A 125 13.65 15.61 -16.77
C ASN A 125 14.61 16.27 -15.77
N LEU A 126 15.86 15.80 -15.74
CA LEU A 126 16.88 16.32 -14.83
C LEU A 126 17.23 17.79 -15.08
N GLN A 127 17.19 18.24 -16.34
CA GLN A 127 17.49 19.64 -16.69
C GLN A 127 16.41 20.59 -16.16
N LYS A 128 15.14 20.24 -16.36
CA LYS A 128 13.99 21.01 -15.87
C LYS A 128 13.66 20.74 -14.40
N ARG A 129 14.34 19.77 -13.78
CA ARG A 129 14.06 19.28 -12.41
C ARG A 129 12.60 18.86 -12.23
N LEU A 130 12.09 18.09 -13.18
CA LEU A 130 10.70 17.64 -13.21
C LEU A 130 10.62 16.12 -13.18
N PHE A 131 9.70 15.60 -12.37
CA PHE A 131 9.21 14.25 -12.45
C PHE A 131 7.75 14.28 -12.92
N TYR A 132 7.52 13.81 -14.14
CA TYR A 132 6.19 13.65 -14.72
C TYR A 132 5.57 12.32 -14.29
N ILE A 133 4.37 12.35 -13.75
CA ILE A 133 3.62 11.15 -13.37
C ILE A 133 2.49 10.94 -14.38
N PRO A 134 2.57 9.91 -15.23
CA PRO A 134 1.51 9.58 -16.19
C PRO A 134 0.17 9.27 -15.51
N ALA A 135 -0.93 9.54 -16.23
CA ALA A 135 -2.28 9.28 -15.74
C ALA A 135 -2.51 7.79 -15.37
N ASP A 136 -2.00 6.85 -16.17
CA ASP A 136 -2.12 5.40 -15.95
C ASP A 136 -1.29 4.90 -14.74
N HIS A 137 -0.40 5.74 -14.23
CA HIS A 137 0.37 5.50 -13.01
C HIS A 137 -0.25 6.18 -11.79
N ALA A 138 -0.99 7.27 -12.00
CA ALA A 138 -1.64 8.05 -10.95
C ALA A 138 -2.91 7.36 -10.44
N LYS A 139 -3.12 7.42 -9.11
CA LYS A 139 -4.29 6.76 -8.48
C LYS A 139 -5.64 7.33 -8.95
N ASN A 140 -5.67 8.61 -9.31
CA ASN A 140 -6.86 9.36 -9.75
C ASN A 140 -7.02 9.38 -11.28
N ASN A 141 -6.16 8.69 -12.03
CA ASN A 141 -6.12 8.77 -13.49
C ASN A 141 -5.84 10.18 -14.05
N GLU A 142 -5.18 11.05 -13.28
CA GLU A 142 -4.78 12.37 -13.73
C GLU A 142 -3.25 12.51 -13.72
N ALA A 143 -2.71 12.89 -14.87
CA ALA A 143 -1.28 13.16 -14.99
C ALA A 143 -0.92 14.43 -14.21
N HIS A 144 0.25 14.43 -13.58
CA HIS A 144 0.73 15.59 -12.84
C HIS A 144 2.25 15.62 -12.79
N GLU A 145 2.80 16.80 -12.47
CA GLU A 145 4.23 17.03 -12.40
C GLU A 145 4.67 17.34 -10.96
N ILE A 146 5.86 16.88 -10.62
CA ILE A 146 6.50 17.11 -9.33
C ILE A 146 7.83 17.80 -9.57
N TYR A 147 8.00 18.97 -8.95
CA TYR A 147 9.27 19.69 -8.96
C TYR A 147 10.26 19.01 -8.01
N LEU A 148 11.46 18.76 -8.50
CA LEU A 148 12.50 18.01 -7.78
C LEU A 148 13.43 18.98 -7.04
N SER A 149 13.52 18.81 -5.72
CA SER A 149 14.51 19.50 -4.89
C SER A 149 15.92 18.99 -5.15
N ASP A 150 16.94 19.74 -4.74
CA ASP A 150 18.34 19.27 -4.82
C ASP A 150 18.54 17.95 -4.07
N PHE A 151 17.79 17.74 -2.97
CA PHE A 151 17.83 16.49 -2.23
C PHE A 151 17.27 15.33 -3.07
N ALA A 152 16.15 15.52 -3.76
CA ALA A 152 15.58 14.50 -4.65
C ALA A 152 16.50 14.20 -5.85
N LEU A 153 17.14 15.23 -6.42
CA LEU A 153 18.09 15.09 -7.52
C LEU A 153 19.29 14.21 -7.12
N ARG A 154 19.86 14.41 -5.92
CA ARG A 154 20.94 13.55 -5.41
C ARG A 154 20.54 12.07 -5.33
N GLN A 155 19.29 11.77 -4.96
CA GLN A 155 18.82 10.38 -4.95
C GLN A 155 18.66 9.82 -6.36
N LEU A 156 18.22 10.65 -7.31
CA LEU A 156 18.14 10.26 -8.72
C LEU A 156 19.53 10.02 -9.32
N GLU A 157 20.58 10.72 -8.87
CA GLU A 157 21.95 10.46 -9.28
C GLU A 157 22.42 9.07 -8.84
N VAL A 158 22.19 8.69 -7.58
CA VAL A 158 22.47 7.33 -7.08
C VAL A 158 21.73 6.25 -7.87
N LEU A 159 20.45 6.49 -8.18
CA LEU A 159 19.67 5.58 -9.03
C LEU A 159 20.19 5.51 -10.46
N LYS A 160 20.77 6.59 -10.97
CA LYS A 160 21.31 6.67 -12.32
C LYS A 160 22.62 5.89 -12.44
N GLU A 161 23.46 5.89 -11.41
CA GLU A 161 24.70 5.11 -11.35
C GLU A 161 24.45 3.60 -11.38
N THR A 162 23.34 3.17 -10.79
CA THR A 162 22.91 1.76 -10.72
C THR A 162 21.92 1.39 -11.83
N ARG A 163 21.71 2.27 -12.81
CA ARG A 163 20.73 2.10 -13.88
C ARG A 163 21.11 0.95 -14.81
N THR A 164 20.22 -0.02 -14.90
CA THR A 164 20.35 -1.16 -15.84
C THR A 164 19.23 -1.22 -16.87
N THR A 165 18.10 -0.52 -16.64
CA THR A 165 16.90 -0.61 -17.48
C THR A 165 16.24 0.77 -17.70
N LYS A 166 15.04 0.76 -18.31
CA LYS A 166 14.17 1.95 -18.42
C LYS A 166 13.51 2.35 -17.11
N TRP A 167 13.36 1.43 -16.15
CA TRP A 167 12.73 1.69 -14.86
C TRP A 167 13.72 2.40 -13.93
N LEU A 168 13.21 3.25 -13.03
CA LEU A 168 14.07 3.84 -11.98
C LEU A 168 14.67 2.76 -11.08
N VAL A 169 13.85 1.78 -10.67
CA VAL A 169 14.32 0.57 -10.00
C VAL A 169 13.63 -0.67 -10.60
N PRO A 170 14.38 -1.55 -11.28
CA PRO A 170 13.83 -2.76 -11.86
C PRO A 170 13.53 -3.83 -10.80
N ASN A 171 12.67 -4.77 -11.15
CA ASN A 171 12.54 -6.03 -10.43
C ASN A 171 13.77 -6.93 -10.67
N ARG A 172 13.79 -8.10 -10.02
CA ARG A 172 14.92 -9.05 -10.11
C ARG A 172 15.18 -9.56 -11.54
N THR A 173 14.14 -9.68 -12.35
CA THR A 173 14.19 -10.18 -13.74
C THR A 173 14.46 -9.07 -14.76
N SER A 174 14.51 -7.80 -14.33
CA SER A 174 14.73 -6.62 -15.17
C SER A 174 13.70 -6.38 -16.28
N ASP A 175 12.59 -7.11 -16.29
CA ASP A 175 11.49 -7.00 -17.26
C ASP A 175 10.42 -5.98 -16.81
N GLY A 176 10.40 -5.63 -15.53
CA GLY A 176 9.41 -4.75 -14.94
C GLY A 176 9.95 -3.91 -13.78
N PRO A 177 9.12 -3.01 -13.23
CA PRO A 177 9.46 -2.28 -12.02
C PRO A 177 9.43 -3.20 -10.79
N ILE A 178 10.19 -2.84 -9.75
CA ILE A 178 10.05 -3.50 -8.45
C ILE A 178 8.62 -3.37 -7.91
N SER A 179 8.10 -4.45 -7.31
CA SER A 179 6.78 -4.41 -6.69
C SER A 179 6.82 -3.72 -5.32
N ARG A 180 5.71 -3.09 -4.94
CA ARG A 180 5.54 -2.49 -3.61
C ARG A 180 5.77 -3.53 -2.51
N GLN A 181 5.31 -4.75 -2.71
CA GLN A 181 5.47 -5.85 -1.76
C GLN A 181 6.95 -6.21 -1.58
N ALA A 182 7.72 -6.25 -2.67
CA ALA A 182 9.16 -6.52 -2.61
C ALA A 182 9.89 -5.42 -1.83
N LEU A 183 9.65 -4.14 -2.14
CA LEU A 183 10.26 -3.02 -1.41
C LEU A 183 9.84 -3.04 0.07
N ALA A 184 8.54 -3.16 0.35
CA ALA A 184 8.02 -3.19 1.72
C ALA A 184 8.60 -4.34 2.53
N LYS A 185 8.83 -5.50 1.91
CA LYS A 185 9.47 -6.65 2.55
C LYS A 185 10.92 -6.34 2.92
N GLN A 186 11.69 -5.69 2.05
CA GLN A 186 13.08 -5.29 2.37
C GLN A 186 13.17 -4.39 3.61
N ILE A 187 12.18 -3.52 3.80
CA ILE A 187 12.11 -2.65 4.98
C ILE A 187 11.63 -3.45 6.20
N THR A 188 10.54 -4.21 6.05
CA THR A 188 9.91 -4.95 7.15
C THR A 188 10.85 -6.00 7.75
N ASP A 189 11.58 -6.74 6.91
CA ASP A 189 12.54 -7.76 7.36
C ASP A 189 13.69 -7.15 8.21
N ARG A 190 13.86 -5.82 8.20
CA ARG A 190 14.86 -5.06 8.98
C ARG A 190 14.24 -4.30 10.16
N GLN A 191 12.98 -4.58 10.45
CA GLN A 191 12.22 -4.10 11.61
C GLN A 191 11.70 -5.25 12.47
N GLU A 192 12.11 -6.49 12.17
CA GLU A 192 11.66 -7.70 12.84
C GLU A 192 12.65 -8.12 13.93
N GLU A 193 12.15 -8.82 14.95
CA GLU A 193 13.04 -9.42 15.94
C GLU A 193 13.93 -10.50 15.29
N PRO A 194 15.19 -10.66 15.74
CA PRO A 194 16.08 -11.71 15.26
C PRO A 194 15.42 -13.09 15.45
N SER A 195 15.31 -13.85 14.37
CA SER A 195 14.86 -15.25 14.39
C SER A 195 15.65 -16.07 13.38
N ASP A 196 15.74 -17.38 13.59
CA ASP A 196 16.40 -18.31 12.67
C ASP A 196 15.78 -18.33 11.26
N LYS A 197 14.58 -17.76 11.10
CA LYS A 197 13.88 -17.63 9.81
C LYS A 197 14.15 -16.30 9.10
N ASN A 198 14.94 -15.41 9.68
CA ASN A 198 15.18 -14.07 9.13
C ASN A 198 16.04 -14.16 7.88
N ARG A 199 15.54 -13.56 6.79
CA ARG A 199 16.23 -13.55 5.48
C ARG A 199 17.14 -12.34 5.29
N ALA A 200 17.01 -11.31 6.12
CA ALA A 200 17.84 -10.12 6.08
C ALA A 200 19.11 -10.32 6.91
N SER A 201 20.25 -9.83 6.43
CA SER A 201 21.53 -9.88 7.14
C SER A 201 21.55 -9.06 8.43
N ASN A 202 20.65 -8.08 8.56
CA ASN A 202 20.55 -7.21 9.74
C ASN A 202 19.09 -6.90 10.10
N PRO A 203 18.40 -7.82 10.80
CA PRO A 203 16.93 -7.80 10.93
C PRO A 203 16.38 -6.67 11.82
N GLN A 204 17.22 -5.98 12.59
CA GLN A 204 16.81 -4.86 13.45
C GLN A 204 17.34 -3.50 12.99
N ALA A 205 17.99 -3.44 11.82
CA ALA A 205 18.70 -2.24 11.39
C ALA A 205 17.84 -1.00 11.19
N LEU A 206 16.53 -1.15 11.01
CA LEU A 206 15.57 -0.06 10.76
C LEU A 206 14.48 0.03 11.83
N VAL A 207 14.72 -0.54 13.02
CA VAL A 207 13.81 -0.39 14.17
C VAL A 207 13.81 1.06 14.63
N LEU A 208 12.62 1.65 14.71
CA LEU A 208 12.42 3.02 15.17
C LEU A 208 11.69 3.05 16.52
N PRO A 209 11.95 4.05 17.39
CA PRO A 209 11.41 4.10 18.75
C PRO A 209 9.88 4.02 18.85
N LYS A 210 9.14 4.57 17.88
CA LYS A 210 7.66 4.53 17.88
C LYS A 210 7.10 3.29 17.16
N GLY A 211 7.95 2.31 16.85
CA GLY A 211 7.58 1.10 16.14
C GLY A 211 7.16 1.34 14.69
N ARG A 212 6.45 0.33 14.14
CA ARG A 212 5.98 0.28 12.75
C ARG A 212 4.74 1.15 12.49
#